data_AF-A0A397BB86-F1
#
_entry.id   AF-A0A397BB86-F1
#
_cell.length_a   1.000
_cell.length_b   1.000
_cell.length_c   1.000
_cell.angle_alpha   90.00
_cell.angle_beta   90.00
_cell.angle_gamma   90.00
#
_symmetry.space_group_name_H-M   'P 1'
#
loop_
_entity.id
_entity.type
_entity.pdbx_description
1 polymer ?
#
loop_
_entity_poly.entity_id
_entity_poly.type
_entity_poly.pdbx_seq_one_letter_code
_entity_poly.pdbx_strand_id
1 'polypeptide(L)'
;MYTAKPKTTLKAKQAQDAAKVKVKKGPSVEECVARRDFTGAATILEFNVKSDDTKVEDKRMHLLWLAYCYFHLGHYQRALDTYEEVRDPPEDVFLFRACCMYYLQLYKEATKEALKGPSSNPLQNRILFHCAHKLGDEDKLLVYHQKLSQCKEDQLSLAAIHYLRNHFQE
;
A
#
# COMPACT_ATOMS: atom_id res chain seq x y z
N MET A 1 60.32 -45.64 -29.02
CA MET A 1 59.79 -44.38 -28.44
C MET A 1 58.44 -44.69 -27.81
N TYR A 2 58.39 -44.75 -26.48
CA TYR A 2 57.15 -44.99 -25.72
C TYR A 2 56.48 -43.64 -25.43
N THR A 3 55.29 -43.39 -25.97
CA THR A 3 54.47 -42.21 -25.62
C THR A 3 53.40 -42.63 -24.60
N ALA A 4 53.58 -42.20 -23.35
CA ALA A 4 52.60 -42.39 -22.29
C ALA A 4 51.42 -41.43 -22.46
N LYS A 5 50.18 -41.95 -22.49
CA LYS A 5 48.96 -41.15 -22.47
C LYS A 5 48.70 -40.63 -21.04
N PRO A 6 48.29 -39.36 -20.85
CA PRO A 6 48.01 -38.83 -19.53
C PRO A 6 46.72 -39.45 -18.98
N LYS A 7 46.80 -39.99 -17.76
CA LYS A 7 45.63 -40.44 -16.98
C LYS A 7 44.87 -39.22 -16.47
N THR A 8 43.72 -38.94 -17.06
CA THR A 8 42.75 -37.97 -16.52
C THR A 8 42.24 -38.49 -15.18
N THR A 9 42.68 -37.84 -14.10
CA THR A 9 42.32 -38.17 -12.72
C THR A 9 40.82 -37.88 -12.49
N LEU A 10 40.04 -38.93 -12.25
CA LEU A 10 38.62 -38.87 -11.86
C LEU A 10 38.35 -38.03 -10.59
N LYS A 11 39.40 -37.63 -9.86
CA LYS A 11 39.31 -36.72 -8.70
C LYS A 11 39.02 -35.25 -9.08
N ALA A 12 39.24 -34.83 -10.32
CA ALA A 12 38.94 -33.45 -10.74
C ALA A 12 37.45 -33.21 -11.04
N LYS A 13 36.66 -34.27 -11.28
CA LYS A 13 35.25 -34.15 -11.62
C LYS A 13 34.31 -34.17 -10.40
N GLN A 14 34.81 -34.59 -9.23
CA GLN A 14 34.03 -34.60 -7.97
C GLN A 14 34.18 -33.32 -7.13
N ALA A 15 35.03 -32.37 -7.55
CA ALA A 15 35.22 -31.09 -6.85
C ALA A 15 34.39 -29.92 -7.43
N GLN A 16 33.62 -30.14 -8.52
CA GLN A 16 32.81 -29.09 -9.16
C GLN A 16 31.30 -29.18 -8.85
N ASP A 17 30.81 -30.23 -8.19
CA ASP A 17 29.39 -30.35 -7.82
C ASP A 17 29.06 -29.87 -6.38
N ALA A 18 30.04 -29.37 -5.64
CA ALA A 18 29.88 -28.97 -4.24
C ALA A 18 30.12 -27.47 -4.00
N ALA A 19 29.51 -26.60 -4.81
CA ALA A 19 29.35 -25.19 -4.46
C ALA A 19 28.18 -24.51 -5.21
N LYS A 20 27.00 -25.14 -5.24
CA LYS A 20 25.77 -24.33 -5.38
C LYS A 20 25.57 -23.61 -4.06
N VAL A 21 26.20 -22.45 -3.89
CA VAL A 21 25.80 -21.48 -2.88
C VAL A 21 24.31 -21.27 -3.11
N LYS A 22 23.48 -21.76 -2.19
CA LYS A 22 22.05 -21.41 -2.18
C LYS A 22 22.01 -19.91 -1.96
N VAL A 23 21.93 -19.15 -3.05
CA VAL A 23 21.60 -17.72 -2.99
C VAL A 23 20.25 -17.70 -2.28
N LYS A 24 20.23 -17.25 -1.03
CA LYS A 24 18.97 -17.00 -0.33
C LYS A 24 18.21 -16.02 -1.20
N LYS A 25 17.09 -16.47 -1.76
CA LYS A 25 16.17 -15.59 -2.48
C LYS A 25 15.81 -14.47 -1.49
N GLY A 26 15.92 -13.22 -1.93
CA GLY A 26 15.52 -12.08 -1.11
C GLY A 26 14.05 -12.20 -0.66
N PRO A 27 13.61 -11.40 0.34
CA PRO A 27 12.25 -11.47 0.83
C PRO A 27 11.24 -11.17 -0.30
N SER A 28 10.05 -11.76 -0.24
CA SER A 28 8.96 -11.42 -1.16
C SER A 28 8.25 -10.14 -0.73
N VAL A 29 7.44 -9.55 -1.63
CA VAL A 29 6.61 -8.38 -1.31
C VAL A 29 5.63 -8.73 -0.18
N GLU A 30 5.00 -9.90 -0.25
CA GLU A 30 4.03 -10.40 0.73
C GLU A 30 4.70 -10.61 2.10
N GLU A 31 5.92 -11.16 2.14
CA GLU A 31 6.69 -11.33 3.37
C GLU A 31 7.08 -9.98 3.99
N CYS A 32 7.41 -8.98 3.18
CA CYS A 32 7.67 -7.63 3.65
C CYS A 32 6.39 -6.99 4.21
N VAL A 33 5.27 -7.03 3.48
CA VAL A 33 3.98 -6.47 3.92
C VAL A 33 3.48 -7.15 5.21
N ALA A 34 3.56 -8.48 5.30
CA ALA A 34 3.16 -9.23 6.50
C ALA A 34 3.95 -8.83 7.74
N ARG A 35 5.23 -8.46 7.58
CA ARG A 35 6.11 -7.97 8.65
C ARG A 35 6.04 -6.45 8.83
N ARG A 36 5.18 -5.74 8.09
CA ARG A 36 5.09 -4.27 8.03
C ARG A 36 6.42 -3.60 7.61
N ASP A 37 7.26 -4.33 6.89
CA ASP A 37 8.46 -3.82 6.24
C ASP A 37 8.08 -3.15 4.92
N PHE A 38 7.39 -2.01 5.02
CA PHE A 38 6.90 -1.28 3.85
C PHE A 38 8.03 -0.67 3.03
N THR A 39 9.18 -0.39 3.63
CA THR A 39 10.39 0.06 2.92
C THR A 39 10.94 -1.04 2.02
N GLY A 40 11.07 -2.27 2.54
CA GLY A 40 11.49 -3.42 1.74
C GLY A 40 10.50 -3.74 0.62
N ALA A 41 9.20 -3.77 0.92
CA ALA A 41 8.15 -3.99 -0.08
C ALA A 41 8.18 -2.92 -1.18
N ALA A 42 8.22 -1.64 -0.80
CA ALA A 42 8.29 -0.53 -1.76
C ALA A 42 9.51 -0.64 -2.67
N THR A 43 10.68 -1.00 -2.13
CA THR A 43 11.92 -1.14 -2.93
C THR A 43 11.77 -2.21 -4.02
N ILE A 44 11.19 -3.37 -3.68
CA ILE A 44 10.95 -4.46 -4.63
C ILE A 44 9.93 -4.01 -5.69
N LEU A 45 8.84 -3.37 -5.26
CA LEU A 45 7.77 -2.92 -6.14
C LEU A 45 8.22 -1.80 -7.09
N GLU A 46 9.02 -0.84 -6.61
CA GLU A 46 9.62 0.21 -7.46
C GLU A 46 10.47 -0.40 -8.58
N PHE A 47 11.25 -1.43 -8.27
CA PHE A 47 12.02 -2.16 -9.28
C PHE A 47 11.10 -2.85 -10.29
N ASN A 48 10.07 -3.57 -9.81
CA ASN A 48 9.13 -4.27 -10.67
C ASN A 48 8.37 -3.30 -11.60
N VAL A 49 7.90 -2.16 -11.10
CA VAL A 49 7.14 -1.16 -11.88
C VAL A 49 7.98 -0.54 -13.01
N LYS A 50 9.30 -0.41 -12.79
CA LYS A 50 10.26 0.15 -13.76
C LYS A 50 10.82 -0.87 -14.74
N SER A 51 10.70 -2.16 -14.47
CA SER A 51 11.18 -3.22 -15.35
C SER A 51 10.30 -3.36 -16.59
N ASP A 52 10.94 -3.39 -17.77
CA ASP A 52 10.25 -3.63 -19.05
C ASP A 52 9.69 -5.06 -19.17
N ASP A 53 10.16 -5.99 -18.33
CA ASP A 53 9.70 -7.39 -18.31
C ASP A 53 8.39 -7.58 -17.52
N THR A 54 7.91 -6.55 -16.81
CA THR A 54 6.69 -6.63 -16.01
C THR A 54 5.46 -6.53 -16.90
N LYS A 55 4.60 -7.55 -16.85
CA LYS A 55 3.34 -7.58 -17.57
C LYS A 55 2.43 -6.43 -17.15
N VAL A 56 1.58 -5.96 -18.06
CA VAL A 56 0.69 -4.82 -17.80
C VAL A 56 -0.26 -5.10 -16.63
N GLU A 57 -0.78 -6.31 -16.53
CA GLU A 57 -1.67 -6.75 -15.46
C GLU A 57 -0.94 -6.75 -14.10
N ASP A 58 0.30 -7.23 -14.08
CA ASP A 58 1.14 -7.24 -12.89
C ASP A 58 1.52 -5.81 -12.48
N LYS A 59 1.76 -4.92 -13.45
CA LYS A 59 2.07 -3.51 -13.20
C LYS A 59 0.96 -2.79 -12.46
N ARG A 60 -0.31 -3.05 -12.82
CA ARG A 60 -1.47 -2.49 -12.09
C ARG A 60 -1.42 -2.91 -10.62
N MET A 61 -1.25 -4.20 -10.35
CA MET A 61 -1.19 -4.73 -8.99
C MET A 61 0.01 -4.17 -8.22
N HIS A 62 1.17 -4.06 -8.87
CA HIS A 62 2.38 -3.50 -8.26
C HIS A 62 2.21 -2.03 -7.89
N LEU A 63 1.59 -1.21 -8.75
CA LEU A 63 1.30 0.20 -8.44
C LEU A 63 0.37 0.33 -7.22
N LEU A 64 -0.68 -0.48 -7.14
CA LEU A 64 -1.60 -0.48 -5.99
C LEU A 64 -0.87 -0.81 -4.67
N TRP A 65 -0.05 -1.85 -4.66
CA TRP A 65 0.74 -2.21 -3.47
C TRP A 65 1.84 -1.20 -3.16
N LEU A 66 2.43 -0.56 -4.19
CA LEU A 66 3.45 0.45 -4.01
C LEU A 66 2.86 1.70 -3.35
N ALA A 67 1.71 2.15 -3.84
CA ALA A 67 0.97 3.25 -3.25
C ALA A 67 0.55 2.94 -1.79
N TYR A 68 0.09 1.72 -1.53
CA TYR A 68 -0.19 1.23 -0.18
C TYR A 68 1.04 1.31 0.74
N CYS A 69 2.22 0.87 0.26
CA CYS A 69 3.46 0.96 1.01
C CYS A 69 3.85 2.42 1.29
N TYR A 70 3.80 3.30 0.29
CA TYR A 70 4.08 4.72 0.49
C TYR A 70 3.13 5.38 1.50
N PHE A 71 1.86 5.02 1.46
CA PHE A 71 0.89 5.53 2.43
C PHE A 71 1.28 5.13 3.85
N HIS A 72 1.62 3.86 4.08
CA HIS A 72 2.04 3.37 5.39
C HIS A 72 3.42 3.86 5.86
N LEU A 73 4.25 4.34 4.95
CA LEU A 73 5.50 5.06 5.25
C LEU A 73 5.27 6.56 5.55
N GLY A 74 4.03 7.05 5.45
CA GLY A 74 3.70 8.47 5.60
C GLY A 74 4.06 9.33 4.40
N HIS A 75 4.41 8.73 3.26
CA HIS A 75 4.73 9.42 2.02
C HIS A 75 3.45 9.67 1.19
N TYR A 76 2.51 10.42 1.76
CA TYR A 76 1.15 10.57 1.22
C TYR A 76 1.10 11.16 -0.19
N GLN A 77 1.98 12.11 -0.52
CA GLN A 77 2.06 12.66 -1.89
C GLN A 77 2.49 11.58 -2.89
N ARG A 78 3.55 10.83 -2.59
CA ARG A 78 4.01 9.72 -3.45
C ARG A 78 2.94 8.65 -3.60
N ALA A 79 2.22 8.35 -2.52
CA ALA A 79 1.10 7.40 -2.55
C ALA A 79 -0.01 7.88 -3.49
N LEU A 80 -0.40 9.16 -3.39
CA LEU A 80 -1.40 9.77 -4.27
C LEU A 80 -0.98 9.70 -5.74
N ASP A 81 0.23 10.16 -6.05
CA ASP A 81 0.78 10.14 -7.41
C ASP A 81 0.79 8.71 -7.98
N THR A 82 1.20 7.72 -7.16
CA THR A 82 1.23 6.31 -7.58
C THR A 82 -0.16 5.74 -7.83
N TYR A 83 -1.17 6.10 -7.01
CA TYR A 83 -2.56 5.71 -7.28
C TYR A 83 -3.11 6.35 -8.57
N GLU A 84 -2.65 7.55 -8.92
CA GLU A 84 -3.06 8.26 -10.15
C GLU A 84 -2.50 7.62 -11.43
N GLU A 85 -1.36 6.93 -11.34
CA GLU A 85 -0.79 6.16 -12.44
C GLU A 85 -1.59 4.88 -12.78
N VAL A 86 -2.47 4.43 -11.87
CA VAL A 86 -3.26 3.22 -12.07
C VAL A 86 -4.37 3.45 -13.11
N ARG A 87 -4.20 2.88 -14.31
CA ARG A 87 -5.24 2.88 -15.35
C ARG A 87 -6.38 1.90 -15.03
N ASP A 88 -7.62 2.32 -15.26
CA ASP A 88 -8.87 1.64 -14.88
C ASP A 88 -8.80 1.07 -13.46
N PRO A 89 -8.62 1.95 -12.46
CA PRO A 89 -8.46 1.51 -11.09
C PRO A 89 -9.77 0.91 -10.56
N PRO A 90 -9.70 -0.08 -9.64
CA PRO A 90 -10.86 -0.50 -8.86
C PRO A 90 -11.52 0.71 -8.17
N GLU A 91 -12.84 0.67 -7.98
CA GLU A 91 -13.61 1.80 -7.41
C GLU A 91 -13.11 2.23 -6.02
N ASP A 92 -12.57 1.30 -5.23
CA ASP A 92 -12.01 1.60 -3.90
C ASP A 92 -10.77 2.52 -3.95
N VAL A 93 -10.08 2.61 -5.10
CA VAL A 93 -8.90 3.48 -5.24
C VAL A 93 -9.25 4.94 -5.06
N PHE A 94 -10.48 5.36 -5.40
CA PHE A 94 -10.95 6.72 -5.10
C PHE A 94 -10.92 7.00 -3.59
N LEU A 95 -11.27 6.01 -2.76
CA LEU A 95 -11.21 6.14 -1.30
C LEU A 95 -9.76 6.18 -0.80
N PHE A 96 -8.85 5.40 -1.39
CA PHE A 96 -7.43 5.41 -1.02
C PHE A 96 -6.75 6.74 -1.39
N ARG A 97 -7.07 7.31 -2.55
CA ARG A 97 -6.64 8.66 -2.95
C ARG A 97 -7.18 9.72 -1.99
N ALA A 98 -8.45 9.63 -1.62
CA ALA A 98 -9.05 10.54 -0.64
C ALA A 98 -8.38 10.45 0.74
N CYS A 99 -7.97 9.25 1.20
CA CYS A 99 -7.13 9.10 2.39
C CYS A 99 -5.81 9.86 2.26
N CYS A 100 -5.11 9.72 1.12
CA CYS A 100 -3.86 10.45 0.87
C CYS A 100 -4.09 11.97 0.94
N MET A 101 -5.12 12.46 0.24
CA MET A 101 -5.51 13.88 0.24
C MET A 101 -5.86 14.40 1.64
N TYR A 102 -6.54 13.60 2.47
CA TYR A 102 -6.85 13.95 3.86
C TYR A 102 -5.57 14.19 4.68
N TYR A 103 -4.59 13.28 4.60
CA TYR A 103 -3.32 13.44 5.32
C TYR A 103 -2.44 14.56 4.75
N LEU A 104 -2.63 14.93 3.48
CA LEU A 104 -2.07 16.13 2.85
C LEU A 104 -2.84 17.42 3.20
N GLN A 105 -3.90 17.33 4.02
CA GLN A 105 -4.73 18.44 4.46
C GLN A 105 -5.55 19.09 3.33
N LEU A 106 -5.71 18.39 2.22
CA LEU A 106 -6.52 18.78 1.07
C LEU A 106 -7.98 18.32 1.28
N TYR A 107 -8.62 18.83 2.34
CA TYR A 107 -9.90 18.27 2.82
C TYR A 107 -11.07 18.44 1.84
N LYS A 108 -11.06 19.52 1.04
CA LYS A 108 -12.11 19.75 0.02
C LYS A 108 -11.96 18.77 -1.13
N GLU A 109 -10.74 18.52 -1.55
CA GLU A 109 -10.36 17.57 -2.59
C GLU A 109 -10.64 16.15 -2.12
N ALA A 110 -10.24 15.79 -0.90
CA ALA A 110 -10.52 14.51 -0.27
C ALA A 110 -12.02 14.20 -0.22
N THR A 111 -12.84 15.20 0.11
CA THR A 111 -14.31 15.07 0.09
C THR A 111 -14.83 14.76 -1.31
N LYS A 112 -14.39 15.52 -2.33
CA LYS A 112 -14.81 15.31 -3.72
C LYS A 112 -14.37 13.94 -4.24
N GLU A 113 -13.15 13.52 -3.91
CA GLU A 113 -12.58 12.25 -4.34
C GLU A 113 -13.28 11.07 -3.67
N ALA A 114 -13.54 11.16 -2.35
CA ALA A 114 -14.25 10.12 -1.61
C ALA A 114 -15.65 9.85 -2.18
N LEU A 115 -16.37 10.90 -2.61
CA LEU A 115 -17.70 10.80 -3.22
C LEU A 115 -17.72 10.06 -4.57
N LYS A 116 -16.56 9.87 -5.23
CA LYS A 116 -16.45 9.05 -6.45
C LYS A 116 -16.35 7.55 -6.13
N GLY A 117 -15.93 7.20 -4.92
CA GLY A 117 -15.84 5.82 -4.47
C GLY A 117 -17.21 5.20 -4.15
N PRO A 118 -17.25 3.89 -3.88
CA PRO A 118 -18.49 3.18 -3.62
C PRO A 118 -19.10 3.61 -2.27
N SER A 119 -20.34 4.06 -2.29
CA SER A 119 -21.07 4.49 -1.07
C SER A 119 -21.42 3.34 -0.13
N SER A 120 -21.38 2.10 -0.62
CA SER A 120 -21.50 0.89 0.19
C SER A 120 -20.26 0.60 1.05
N ASN A 121 -19.11 1.20 0.75
CA ASN A 121 -17.89 1.01 1.53
C ASN A 121 -17.86 1.96 2.74
N PRO A 122 -17.85 1.46 4.00
CA PRO A 122 -17.87 2.30 5.20
C PRO A 122 -16.67 3.25 5.33
N LEU A 123 -15.56 2.98 4.63
CA LEU A 123 -14.42 3.89 4.57
C LEU A 123 -14.81 5.25 3.99
N GLN A 124 -15.72 5.30 3.01
CA GLN A 124 -16.20 6.57 2.45
C GLN A 124 -16.81 7.45 3.53
N ASN A 125 -17.73 6.92 4.34
CA ASN A 125 -18.38 7.68 5.40
C ASN A 125 -17.36 8.18 6.43
N ARG A 126 -16.38 7.35 6.82
CA ARG A 126 -15.32 7.76 7.76
C ARG A 126 -14.47 8.91 7.21
N ILE A 127 -14.06 8.87 5.94
CA ILE A 127 -13.31 9.97 5.31
C ILE A 127 -14.14 11.25 5.32
N LEU A 128 -15.41 11.17 4.90
CA LEU A 128 -16.32 12.32 4.85
C LEU A 128 -16.60 12.90 6.24
N PHE A 129 -16.77 12.04 7.24
CA PHE A 129 -16.94 12.42 8.64
C PHE A 129 -15.73 13.21 9.17
N HIS A 130 -14.52 12.68 8.94
CA HIS A 130 -13.29 13.38 9.32
C HIS A 130 -13.07 14.68 8.54
N CYS A 131 -13.41 14.73 7.25
CA CYS A 131 -13.31 15.95 6.45
C CYS A 131 -14.30 17.03 6.92
N ALA A 132 -15.55 16.67 7.23
CA ALA A 132 -16.55 17.61 7.74
C ALA A 132 -16.07 18.28 9.03
N HIS A 133 -15.48 17.50 9.96
CA HIS A 133 -14.89 18.06 11.18
C HIS A 133 -13.73 19.02 10.87
N LYS A 134 -12.80 18.64 9.98
CA LYS A 134 -11.66 19.50 9.62
C LYS A 134 -12.07 20.78 8.90
N LEU A 135 -13.21 20.78 8.22
CA LEU A 135 -13.78 21.94 7.52
C LEU A 135 -14.73 22.78 8.40
N GLY A 136 -15.06 22.33 9.61
CA GLY A 136 -16.04 23.00 10.49
C GLY A 136 -17.48 22.92 10.00
N ASP A 137 -17.81 21.93 9.17
CA ASP A 137 -19.15 21.72 8.61
C ASP A 137 -19.98 20.85 9.58
N GLU A 138 -20.53 21.47 10.63
CA GLU A 138 -21.26 20.77 11.70
C GLU A 138 -22.52 20.04 11.19
N ASP A 139 -23.19 20.60 10.18
CA ASP A 139 -24.38 19.98 9.58
C ASP A 139 -24.00 18.64 8.92
N LYS A 140 -22.96 18.63 8.08
CA LYS A 140 -22.48 17.37 7.48
C LYS A 140 -21.85 16.45 8.52
N LEU A 141 -21.18 16.99 9.52
CA LEU A 141 -20.57 16.20 10.59
C LEU A 141 -21.65 15.37 11.31
N LEU A 142 -22.79 15.98 11.64
CA LEU A 142 -23.92 15.29 12.25
C LEU A 142 -24.51 14.23 11.31
N VAL A 143 -24.67 14.54 10.02
CA VAL A 143 -25.19 13.60 9.02
C VAL A 143 -24.29 12.36 8.90
N TYR A 144 -22.96 12.54 8.83
CA TYR A 144 -22.03 11.41 8.70
C TYR A 144 -21.87 10.64 10.02
N HIS A 145 -21.99 11.31 11.17
CA HIS A 145 -22.03 10.66 12.49
C HIS A 145 -23.17 9.64 12.57
N GLN A 146 -24.39 10.01 12.15
CA GLN A 146 -25.56 9.13 12.19
C GLN A 146 -25.43 7.88 11.30
N LYS A 147 -24.50 7.89 10.35
CA LYS A 147 -24.23 6.76 9.44
C LYS A 147 -23.16 5.81 9.95
N LEU A 148 -22.47 6.14 11.04
CA LEU A 148 -21.50 5.24 11.65
C LEU A 148 -22.18 4.03 12.29
N SER A 149 -21.54 2.87 12.17
CA SER A 149 -22.00 1.61 12.74
C SER A 149 -21.22 1.25 14.02
N GLN A 150 -21.49 0.06 14.56
CA GLN A 150 -20.79 -0.48 15.73
C GLN A 150 -19.53 -1.28 15.37
N CYS A 151 -19.08 -1.26 14.11
CA CYS A 151 -17.81 -1.88 13.76
C CYS A 151 -16.64 -1.12 14.39
N LYS A 152 -15.51 -1.82 14.61
CA LYS A 152 -14.36 -1.27 15.33
C LYS A 152 -13.83 -0.01 14.67
N GLU A 153 -13.79 0.00 13.35
CA GLU A 153 -13.28 1.08 12.53
C GLU A 153 -14.10 2.37 12.67
N ASP A 154 -15.43 2.24 12.71
CA ASP A 154 -16.34 3.37 12.89
C ASP A 154 -16.26 3.92 14.31
N GLN A 155 -16.19 3.03 15.31
CA GLN A 155 -16.02 3.42 16.72
C GLN A 155 -14.67 4.12 16.97
N LEU A 156 -13.59 3.66 16.32
CA LEU A 156 -12.29 4.33 16.37
C LEU A 156 -12.35 5.72 15.70
N SER A 157 -13.07 5.85 14.59
CA SER A 157 -13.29 7.13 13.91
C SER A 157 -14.07 8.11 14.79
N LEU A 158 -15.13 7.64 15.44
CA LEU A 158 -15.93 8.41 16.38
C LEU A 158 -15.09 8.89 17.58
N ALA A 159 -14.40 7.96 18.25
CA ALA A 159 -13.53 8.28 19.38
C ALA A 159 -12.44 9.30 19.03
N ALA A 160 -11.86 9.22 17.83
CA ALA A 160 -10.89 10.19 17.36
C ALA A 160 -11.49 11.60 17.23
N ILE A 161 -12.73 11.75 16.77
CA ILE A 161 -13.37 13.07 16.69
C ILE A 161 -13.74 13.60 18.08
N HIS A 162 -14.25 12.75 18.98
CA HIS A 162 -14.50 13.16 20.38
C HIS A 162 -13.23 13.68 21.05
N TYR A 163 -12.12 12.96 20.89
CA TYR A 163 -10.81 13.39 21.37
C TYR A 163 -10.41 14.75 20.79
N LEU A 164 -10.51 14.93 19.47
CA LEU A 164 -10.15 16.18 18.79
C LEU A 164 -11.03 17.38 19.19
N ARG A 165 -12.27 17.13 19.63
CA ARG A 165 -13.20 18.16 20.13
C ARG A 165 -13.05 18.44 21.63
N ASN A 166 -12.12 17.78 22.33
CA ASN A 166 -12.01 17.81 23.79
C ASN A 166 -13.29 17.35 24.52
N HIS A 167 -14.10 16.50 23.89
CA HIS A 167 -15.31 15.93 24.48
C HIS A 167 -14.98 14.55 25.06
N PHE A 168 -14.44 14.51 26.28
CA PHE A 168 -13.98 13.25 26.92
C PHE A 168 -15.07 12.52 27.74
N GLN A 169 -16.32 12.98 27.75
CA GLN A 169 -17.32 12.61 28.76
C GLN A 169 -18.70 12.14 28.25
N GLU A 170 -18.83 11.73 26.98
CA GLU A 170 -20.11 11.17 26.48
C GLU A 170 -19.95 9.75 25.94
#